data_AF-A0A7W8IPJ1-F1
#
_entry.id   AF-A0A7W8IPJ1-F1
#
_cell.length_a   1.000
_cell.length_b   1.000
_cell.length_c   1.000
_cell.angle_alpha   90.00
_cell.angle_beta   90.00
_cell.angle_gamma   90.00
#
_symmetry.space_group_name_H-M   'P 1'
#
loop_
_entity.id
_entity.type
_entity.pdbx_description
1 polymer ?
#
loop_
_entity_poly.entity_id
_entity_poly.type
_entity_poly.pdbx_seq_one_letter_code
_entity_poly.pdbx_strand_id
1 'polypeptide(L)'
;MEFLTEEAIYKKTPQQLTALLYEGLLESLEEAIASTKQGDYVRANKRLQKANDILCRLGVGLKYDAGIVAHQLDALYNYMAERLIDANVKKDVGMMQEVLNIATEIARAWNEAMKKEAKPVQKAFMQKAAVYEKFVTTYEE
;
A
#
# COMPACT_ATOMS: atom_id res chain seq x y z
N MET A 1 -20.67 -3.47 -7.31
CA MET A 1 -19.28 -3.66 -7.76
C MET A 1 -19.36 -4.20 -9.17
N GLU A 2 -18.94 -3.42 -10.18
CA GLU A 2 -18.79 -3.94 -11.55
C GLU A 2 -18.01 -5.26 -11.45
N PHE A 3 -18.56 -6.36 -11.97
CA PHE A 3 -17.82 -7.61 -12.02
C PHE A 3 -16.54 -7.35 -12.82
N LEU A 4 -15.39 -7.35 -12.14
CA LEU A 4 -14.07 -7.24 -12.76
C LEU A 4 -13.83 -8.50 -13.60
N THR A 5 -14.34 -8.51 -14.83
CA THR A 5 -14.07 -9.59 -15.78
C THR A 5 -12.59 -9.60 -16.13
N GLU A 6 -12.04 -10.75 -16.52
CA GLU A 6 -10.65 -10.85 -16.96
C GLU A 6 -10.35 -9.84 -18.08
N GLU A 7 -11.27 -9.70 -19.03
CA GLU A 7 -11.20 -8.70 -20.11
C GLU A 7 -11.12 -7.25 -19.61
N ALA A 8 -11.83 -6.92 -18.53
CA ALA A 8 -11.79 -5.60 -17.93
C ALA A 8 -10.46 -5.32 -17.21
N ILE A 9 -9.82 -6.36 -16.65
CA ILE A 9 -8.50 -6.26 -16.01
C ILE A 9 -7.43 -6.00 -17.07
N TYR A 10 -7.45 -6.71 -18.20
CA TYR A 10 -6.46 -6.54 -19.28
C TYR A 10 -6.45 -5.13 -19.91
N LYS A 11 -7.55 -4.39 -19.80
CA LYS A 11 -7.67 -3.02 -20.32
C LYS A 11 -7.16 -1.95 -19.36
N LYS A 12 -6.81 -2.30 -18.12
CA LYS A 12 -6.37 -1.35 -17.10
C LYS A 12 -4.88 -1.04 -17.22
N THR A 13 -4.53 0.22 -16.99
CA THR A 13 -3.13 0.63 -16.87
C THR A 13 -2.50 0.08 -15.58
N PRO A 14 -1.17 -0.04 -15.50
CA PRO A 14 -0.50 -0.44 -14.26
C PRO A 14 -0.92 0.39 -13.04
N GLN A 15 -1.11 1.70 -13.21
CA GLN A 15 -1.54 2.61 -12.14
C GLN A 15 -2.97 2.32 -11.68
N GLN A 16 -3.87 1.98 -12.61
CA GLN A 16 -5.24 1.58 -12.30
C GLN A 16 -5.28 0.23 -11.58
N LEU A 17 -4.40 -0.71 -11.93
CA LEU A 17 -4.28 -1.99 -11.21
C LEU A 17 -3.81 -1.78 -9.77
N THR A 18 -2.85 -0.87 -9.54
CA THR A 18 -2.43 -0.49 -8.18
C THR A 18 -3.58 0.16 -7.40
N ALA A 19 -4.39 1.02 -8.04
CA ALA A 19 -5.57 1.60 -7.40
C ALA A 19 -6.58 0.51 -6.96
N LEU A 20 -6.84 -0.48 -7.81
CA LEU A 20 -7.69 -1.62 -7.45
C LEU A 20 -7.13 -2.46 -6.29
N LEU A 21 -5.80 -2.62 -6.20
CA LEU A 21 -5.19 -3.28 -5.05
C LEU A 21 -5.46 -2.52 -3.76
N TYR A 22 -5.34 -1.19 -3.76
CA TYR A 22 -5.72 -0.38 -2.59
C TYR A 22 -7.19 -0.51 -2.25
N GLU A 23 -8.10 -0.46 -3.22
CA GLU A 23 -9.53 -0.67 -2.98
C GLU A 23 -9.80 -2.04 -2.32
N GLY A 24 -9.21 -3.11 -2.86
CA GLY A 24 -9.34 -4.45 -2.28
C GLY A 24 -8.71 -4.60 -0.89
N LEU A 25 -7.65 -3.84 -0.59
CA LEU A 25 -7.06 -3.77 0.74
C LEU A 25 -8.03 -3.14 1.74
N LEU A 26 -8.59 -1.98 1.40
CA LEU A 26 -9.55 -1.26 2.26
C LEU A 26 -10.79 -2.10 2.54
N GLU A 27 -11.40 -2.69 1.50
CA GLU A 27 -12.56 -3.57 1.65
C GLU A 27 -12.25 -4.76 2.56
N SER A 28 -11.07 -5.39 2.38
CA SER A 28 -10.66 -6.52 3.21
C SER A 28 -10.49 -6.13 4.68
N LEU A 29 -9.95 -4.94 4.96
CA LEU A 29 -9.78 -4.42 6.31
C LEU A 29 -11.11 -4.07 6.97
N GLU A 30 -12.00 -3.38 6.26
CA GLU A 30 -13.35 -3.04 6.74
C GLU A 30 -14.16 -4.30 7.08
N GLU A 31 -14.10 -5.32 6.21
CA GLU A 31 -14.76 -6.59 6.48
C GLU A 31 -14.11 -7.36 7.63
N ALA A 32 -12.80 -7.33 7.77
CA ALA A 32 -12.11 -7.95 8.90
C ALA A 32 -12.54 -7.31 10.23
N ILE A 33 -12.63 -5.97 10.27
CA ILE A 33 -13.10 -5.21 11.43
C ILE A 33 -14.54 -5.57 11.76
N ALA A 34 -15.44 -5.54 10.76
CA ALA A 34 -16.84 -5.87 10.94
C ALA A 34 -17.03 -7.31 11.46
N SER A 35 -16.31 -8.27 10.87
CA SER A 35 -16.37 -9.69 11.25
C SER A 35 -15.84 -9.90 12.66
N THR A 36 -14.75 -9.23 13.04
CA THR A 36 -14.20 -9.30 14.41
C THR A 36 -15.18 -8.75 15.44
N LYS A 37 -15.84 -7.62 15.15
CA LYS A 37 -16.88 -7.04 16.03
C LYS A 37 -18.10 -7.96 16.19
N GLN A 38 -18.40 -8.77 15.18
CA GLN A 38 -19.50 -9.75 15.20
C GLN A 38 -19.10 -11.10 15.84
N GLY A 39 -17.82 -11.29 16.20
CA GLY A 39 -17.31 -12.55 16.73
C GLY A 39 -17.02 -13.62 15.66
N ASP A 40 -17.16 -13.30 14.37
CA ASP A 40 -16.80 -14.21 13.28
C ASP A 40 -15.30 -14.14 12.98
N TYR A 41 -14.53 -14.79 13.83
CA TYR A 41 -13.06 -14.79 13.74
C TYR A 41 -12.51 -15.59 12.56
N VAL A 42 -13.28 -16.55 12.03
CA VAL A 42 -12.86 -17.33 10.84
C VAL A 42 -12.91 -16.43 9.62
N ARG A 43 -13.99 -15.66 9.44
CA ARG A 43 -14.10 -14.69 8.37
C ARG A 43 -13.11 -13.56 8.53
N ALA A 44 -12.94 -13.03 9.75
CA ALA A 44 -11.95 -12.00 10.02
C ALA A 44 -10.54 -12.45 9.63
N ASN A 45 -10.14 -13.66 10.03
CA ASN A 45 -8.83 -14.23 9.68
C ASN A 45 -8.64 -14.32 8.16
N LYS A 46 -9.62 -14.83 7.41
CA LYS A 46 -9.54 -14.91 5.94
C LYS A 46 -9.37 -13.53 5.30
N ARG A 47 -10.10 -12.52 5.80
CA ARG A 47 -10.00 -11.15 5.29
C ARG A 47 -8.66 -10.50 5.62
N LEU A 48 -8.10 -10.74 6.81
CA LEU A 48 -6.77 -10.25 7.18
C LEU A 48 -5.65 -10.92 6.38
N GLN A 49 -5.76 -12.22 6.09
CA GLN A 49 -4.82 -12.90 5.17
C GLN A 49 -4.86 -12.25 3.79
N LYS A 50 -6.05 -11.98 3.26
CA LYS A 50 -6.21 -11.30 1.97
C LYS A 50 -5.59 -9.89 1.97
N ALA A 51 -5.77 -9.13 3.05
CA ALA A 51 -5.14 -7.83 3.22
C ALA A 51 -3.60 -7.93 3.19
N ASN A 52 -3.03 -8.91 3.92
CA ASN A 52 -1.58 -9.17 3.92
C ASN A 52 -1.04 -9.60 2.54
N ASP A 53 -1.78 -10.43 1.80
CA ASP A 53 -1.39 -10.82 0.45
C ASP A 53 -1.30 -9.59 -0.49
N ILE A 54 -2.24 -8.65 -0.34
CA ILE A 54 -2.26 -7.41 -1.12
C ILE A 54 -1.07 -6.51 -0.72
N LEU A 55 -0.80 -6.34 0.57
CA LEU A 55 0.34 -5.57 1.06
C LEU A 55 1.66 -6.12 0.52
N CYS A 56 1.85 -7.44 0.59
CA CYS A 56 3.01 -8.11 0.03
C CYS A 56 3.12 -7.87 -1.49
N ARG A 57 2.00 -7.97 -2.22
CA ARG A 57 1.99 -7.71 -3.66
C ARG A 57 2.33 -6.26 -4.01
N LEU A 58 1.86 -5.29 -3.22
CA LEU A 58 2.19 -3.87 -3.38
C LEU A 58 3.69 -3.64 -3.18
N GLY A 59 4.28 -4.23 -2.13
CA GLY A 59 5.72 -4.17 -1.86
C GLY A 59 6.56 -4.75 -3.00
N VAL A 60 6.21 -5.94 -3.50
CA VAL A 60 6.88 -6.56 -4.66
C VAL A 60 6.77 -5.70 -5.93
N GLY A 61 5.71 -4.91 -6.05
CA GLY A 61 5.48 -4.01 -7.19
C GLY A 61 6.25 -2.69 -7.13
N LEU A 62 6.97 -2.40 -6.04
CA LEU A 62 7.71 -1.15 -5.87
C LEU A 62 8.91 -1.08 -6.83
N LYS A 63 9.12 0.11 -7.37
CA LYS A 63 10.32 0.43 -8.15
C LYS A 63 11.25 1.28 -7.30
N TYR A 64 12.35 0.69 -6.84
CA TYR A 64 13.32 1.35 -5.96
C TYR A 64 14.09 2.50 -6.63
N ASP A 65 14.07 2.57 -7.97
CA ASP A 65 14.59 3.70 -8.74
C ASP A 65 13.79 5.01 -8.52
N ALA A 66 12.60 4.94 -7.92
CA ALA A 66 11.80 6.09 -7.50
C ALA A 66 12.38 6.80 -6.25
N GLY A 67 13.49 6.31 -5.70
CA GLY A 67 14.21 6.93 -4.58
C GLY A 67 13.53 6.69 -3.23
N ILE A 68 13.68 7.64 -2.32
CA ILE A 68 13.28 7.48 -0.90
C ILE A 68 11.82 7.08 -0.70
N VAL A 69 10.91 7.48 -1.60
CA VAL A 69 9.49 7.17 -1.51
C VAL A 69 9.24 5.66 -1.60
N ALA A 70 10.00 4.93 -2.43
CA ALA A 70 9.86 3.47 -2.53
C ALA A 70 10.22 2.78 -1.21
N HIS A 71 11.34 3.17 -0.59
CA HIS A 71 11.78 2.62 0.70
C HIS A 71 10.80 2.96 1.83
N GLN A 72 10.23 4.17 1.83
CA GLN A 72 9.24 4.57 2.83
C GLN A 72 7.93 3.78 2.68
N LEU A 73 7.48 3.55 1.45
CA LEU A 73 6.31 2.71 1.19
C LEU A 73 6.55 1.25 1.59
N ASP A 74 7.72 0.69 1.26
CA ASP A 74 8.08 -0.67 1.65
C ASP A 74 8.05 -0.86 3.18
N ALA A 75 8.67 0.09 3.91
CA ALA A 75 8.64 0.09 5.37
C ALA A 75 7.20 0.18 5.92
N LEU A 76 6.34 1.03 5.34
CA LEU A 76 4.94 1.14 5.75
C LEU A 76 4.14 -0.13 5.44
N TYR A 77 4.35 -0.76 4.29
CA TYR A 77 3.67 -2.01 3.94
C TYR A 77 4.07 -3.16 4.87
N ASN A 78 5.37 -3.28 5.20
CA ASN A 78 5.86 -4.26 6.15
C ASN A 78 5.29 -4.03 7.55
N TYR A 79 5.30 -2.77 8.03
CA TYR A 79 4.67 -2.41 9.31
C TYR A 79 3.20 -2.81 9.35
N MET A 80 2.42 -2.44 8.33
CA MET A 80 0.99 -2.78 8.26
C MET A 80 0.80 -4.30 8.27
N ALA A 81 1.61 -5.06 7.53
CA ALA A 81 1.48 -6.51 7.44
C ALA A 81 1.72 -7.19 8.81
N GLU A 82 2.79 -6.81 9.50
CA GLU A 82 3.09 -7.29 10.87
C GLU A 82 1.98 -6.90 11.85
N ARG A 83 1.50 -5.65 11.78
CA ARG A 83 0.43 -5.14 12.64
C ARG A 83 -0.87 -5.93 12.46
N LEU A 84 -1.21 -6.33 11.23
CA LEU A 84 -2.40 -7.14 10.97
C LEU A 84 -2.28 -8.57 11.48
N ILE A 85 -1.08 -9.15 11.51
CA ILE A 85 -0.83 -10.46 12.13
C ILE A 85 -1.14 -10.37 13.62
N ASP A 86 -0.56 -9.38 14.31
CA ASP A 86 -0.81 -9.16 15.73
C ASP A 86 -2.29 -8.88 16.01
N ALA A 87 -2.93 -8.06 15.18
CA ALA A 87 -4.35 -7.73 15.30
C ALA A 87 -5.21 -8.97 15.19
N ASN A 88 -4.87 -9.90 14.29
CA ASN A 88 -5.55 -11.16 14.14
C ASN A 88 -5.35 -12.06 15.36
N VAL A 89 -4.13 -12.16 15.92
CA VAL A 89 -3.89 -13.00 17.11
C VAL A 89 -4.65 -12.46 18.31
N LYS A 90 -4.61 -11.14 18.52
CA LYS A 90 -5.23 -10.46 19.68
C LYS A 90 -6.71 -10.15 19.51
N LYS A 91 -7.26 -10.33 18.30
CA LYS A 91 -8.60 -9.86 17.90
C LYS A 91 -8.79 -8.36 18.16
N ASP A 92 -7.71 -7.60 17.98
CA ASP A 92 -7.66 -6.18 18.29
C ASP A 92 -8.15 -5.36 17.10
N VAL A 93 -9.36 -4.83 17.21
CA VAL A 93 -9.98 -3.97 16.21
C VAL A 93 -9.26 -2.63 16.08
N GLY A 94 -8.69 -2.10 17.16
CA GLY A 94 -7.97 -0.82 17.15
C GLY A 94 -6.73 -0.91 16.25
N MET A 95 -6.01 -2.02 16.32
CA MET A 95 -4.87 -2.30 15.45
C MET A 95 -5.27 -2.39 13.97
N MET A 96 -6.42 -3.01 13.66
CA MET A 96 -6.94 -3.06 12.29
C MET A 96 -7.35 -1.67 11.79
N GLN A 97 -7.97 -0.86 12.65
CA GLN A 97 -8.41 0.50 12.32
C GLN A 97 -7.22 1.42 12.05
N GLU A 98 -6.13 1.27 12.81
CA GLU A 98 -4.88 1.98 12.60
C GLU A 98 -4.34 1.72 11.17
N VAL A 99 -4.24 0.45 10.79
CA VAL A 99 -3.80 0.04 9.45
C VAL A 99 -4.75 0.55 8.37
N LEU A 100 -6.07 0.47 8.59
CA LEU A 100 -7.08 1.00 7.68
C LEU A 100 -6.90 2.50 7.44
N ASN A 101 -6.62 3.28 8.47
CA ASN A 101 -6.40 4.71 8.35
C ASN A 101 -5.14 5.02 7.51
N ILE A 102 -4.03 4.31 7.77
CA ILE A 102 -2.79 4.46 7.00
C ILE A 102 -3.03 4.11 5.52
N ALA A 103 -3.62 2.94 5.26
CA ALA A 103 -3.93 2.49 3.91
C ALA A 103 -4.87 3.47 3.17
N THR A 104 -5.84 4.06 3.87
CA THR A 104 -6.77 5.05 3.31
C THR A 104 -6.05 6.30 2.83
N GLU A 105 -5.13 6.85 3.64
CA GLU A 105 -4.36 8.03 3.25
C GLU A 105 -3.45 7.75 2.04
N ILE A 106 -2.82 6.57 1.99
CA ILE A 106 -2.00 6.16 0.83
C ILE A 106 -2.88 6.00 -0.42
N ALA A 107 -4.02 5.32 -0.31
CA ALA A 107 -4.96 5.13 -1.43
C ALA A 107 -5.48 6.47 -1.96
N ARG A 108 -5.80 7.41 -1.06
CA ARG A 108 -6.20 8.77 -1.41
C ARG A 108 -5.08 9.51 -2.15
N ALA A 109 -3.86 9.48 -1.63
CA ALA A 109 -2.71 10.11 -2.26
C ALA A 109 -2.42 9.53 -3.65
N TRP A 110 -2.55 8.21 -3.82
CA TRP A 110 -2.41 7.53 -5.11
C TRP A 110 -3.46 8.00 -6.12
N ASN A 111 -4.72 8.04 -5.72
CA ASN A 111 -5.82 8.52 -6.56
C ASN A 111 -5.66 10.00 -6.94
N GLU A 112 -5.13 10.82 -6.04
CA GLU A 112 -4.82 12.23 -6.34
C GLU A 112 -3.66 12.34 -7.34
N ALA A 113 -2.60 11.53 -7.18
CA ALA A 113 -1.48 11.48 -8.10
C ALA A 113 -1.90 11.03 -9.51
N MET A 114 -2.87 10.13 -9.63
CA MET A 114 -3.43 9.72 -10.93
C MET A 114 -4.21 10.83 -11.64
N LYS A 115 -4.85 11.75 -10.89
CA LYS A 115 -5.61 12.88 -11.45
C LYS A 115 -4.72 14.02 -11.92
N LYS A 116 -3.56 14.20 -11.26
CA LYS A 116 -2.56 15.18 -11.67
C LYS A 116 -1.73 14.53 -12.78
N GLU A 117 -1.90 14.99 -14.02
CA GLU A 117 -1.05 14.51 -15.13
C GLU A 117 0.41 14.53 -14.71
N ALA A 118 1.12 13.42 -14.97
CA ALA A 118 2.54 13.33 -14.74
C ALA A 118 3.24 14.34 -15.64
N LYS A 119 3.49 15.55 -15.13
CA LYS A 119 4.50 16.43 -15.73
C LYS A 119 5.78 15.59 -15.81
N PRO A 120 6.41 15.46 -16.99
CA PRO A 120 7.61 14.65 -17.11
C PRO A 120 8.59 15.10 -16.04
N VAL A 121 9.04 14.16 -15.21
CA VAL A 121 10.03 14.41 -14.16
C VAL A 121 11.21 15.09 -14.85
N GLN A 122 11.35 16.39 -14.63
CA GLN A 122 12.44 17.15 -15.21
C GLN A 122 13.74 16.54 -14.68
N LYS A 123 14.66 16.17 -15.59
CA LYS A 123 16.00 15.63 -15.30
C LYS A 123 16.74 16.33 -14.13
N ALA A 124 16.39 17.58 -13.85
CA ALA A 124 16.89 18.38 -12.74
C ALA A 124 16.62 17.78 -11.33
N PHE A 125 15.55 17.02 -11.11
CA PHE A 125 15.25 16.44 -9.78
C PHE A 125 16.15 15.23 -9.48
N MET A 126 16.44 14.39 -10.47
CA MET A 126 17.38 13.27 -10.34
C MET A 126 18.83 13.76 -10.13
N GLN A 127 19.20 14.91 -10.69
CA GLN A 127 20.50 15.52 -10.41
C GLN A 127 20.64 15.97 -8.95
N LYS A 128 19.57 16.45 -8.31
CA LYS A 128 19.62 16.90 -6.90
C LYS A 128 19.66 15.73 -5.91
N ALA A 129 18.94 14.64 -6.17
CA ALA A 129 18.96 13.44 -5.32
C ALA A 129 20.34 12.74 -5.36
N ALA A 130 20.93 12.59 -6.55
CA ALA A 130 22.28 12.03 -6.71
C ALA A 130 23.38 12.90 -6.05
N VAL A 131 23.16 14.21 -5.99
CA VAL A 131 24.06 15.14 -5.28
C VAL A 131 23.94 14.95 -3.76
N TYR A 132 22.74 14.71 -3.22
CA TYR A 132 22.54 14.43 -1.79
C TYR A 132 23.23 13.13 -1.35
N GLU A 133 23.11 12.06 -2.14
CA GLU A 133 23.80 10.78 -1.88
C GLU A 133 25.33 10.94 -1.90
N LYS A 134 25.88 11.77 -2.78
CA LYS A 134 27.30 12.12 -2.81
C LYS A 134 27.76 12.91 -1.58
N PHE A 135 26.93 13.80 -1.06
CA PHE A 135 27.28 14.61 0.12
C PHE A 135 27.23 13.81 1.43
N VAL A 136 26.35 12.81 1.54
CA VAL A 136 26.27 11.96 2.73
C VAL A 136 27.50 11.04 2.84
N THR A 137 28.04 10.57 1.72
CA THR A 137 29.25 9.72 1.68
C THR A 137 30.56 10.50 1.91
N THR A 138 30.55 11.83 1.96
CA THR A 138 31.78 12.64 2.16
C THR A 138 32.13 12.87 3.64
N TYR A 139 31.31 12.37 4.58
CA TYR A 139 31.54 12.50 6.03
C TYR A 139 32.01 11.19 6.69
N GLU A 140 32.34 10.16 5.91
CA GLU A 140 32.88 8.88 6.39
C GLU A 140 34.39 8.67 6.08
N GLU A 141 35.13 9.76 5.82
CA GLU A 141 36.61 9.74 5.79
C GLU A 141 37.22 10.47 7.00
#